data_AF-A0A2T0MPI3-F1
#
_entry.id   AF-A0A2T0MPI3-F1
#
_cell.length_a   1.000
_cell.length_b   1.000
_cell.length_c   1.000
_cell.angle_alpha   90.00
_cell.angle_beta   90.00
_cell.angle_gamma   90.00
#
_symmetry.space_group_name_H-M   'P 1'
#
loop_
_entity.id
_entity.type
_entity.pdbx_description
1 polymer ?
#
loop_
_entity_poly.entity_id
_entity_poly.type
_entity_poly.pdbx_seq_one_letter_code
_entity_poly.pdbx_strand_id
1 'polypeptide(L)' 'MYAWLWRKLPGRPRTRILTALVLAGAAVAVLWYVVFPLLEPVVTLDEVTVAK' A
#
# COMPACT_ATOMS: atom_id res chain seq x y z
N MET A 1 7.81 6.94 -26.73
CA MET A 1 6.90 5.97 -26.07
C MET A 1 6.43 6.35 -24.65
N TYR A 2 7.11 7.20 -23.87
CA TYR A 2 6.56 7.69 -22.59
C TYR A 2 5.67 8.94 -22.70
N ALA A 3 5.78 9.68 -23.81
CA ALA A 3 5.06 10.94 -24.03
C ALA A 3 3.53 10.80 -24.16
N TRP A 4 3.01 9.62 -24.49
CA TRP A 4 1.56 9.38 -24.59
C TRP A 4 0.93 9.19 -23.20
N LEU A 5 1.61 8.46 -22.31
CA LEU A 5 1.23 8.34 -20.90
C LEU A 5 1.33 9.68 -20.17
N TRP A 6 2.19 10.60 -20.65
CA TRP A 6 2.26 11.96 -20.12
C TRP A 6 1.17 12.92 -20.53
N ARG A 7 0.41 12.59 -21.59
CA ARG A 7 -0.71 13.42 -22.07
C ARG A 7 -2.07 13.05 -21.47
N LYS A 8 -2.17 11.88 -20.81
CA LYS A 8 -3.45 11.39 -20.27
C LYS A 8 -3.68 11.72 -18.79
N LEU A 9 -2.69 12.34 -18.14
CA LEU A 9 -2.83 12.84 -16.77
C LEU A 9 -3.17 14.33 -16.83
N PRO A 10 -4.42 14.72 -16.50
CA PRO A 10 -4.79 16.12 -16.43
C PRO A 10 -4.09 16.79 -15.26
N GLY A 11 -3.36 17.87 -15.54
CA GLY A 11 -2.76 18.73 -14.53
C GLY A 11 -1.24 18.81 -14.55
N ARG A 12 -0.73 19.87 -13.90
CA ARG A 12 0.69 20.24 -13.81
C ARG A 12 1.55 19.07 -13.29
N PRO A 13 2.86 19.03 -13.58
CA PRO A 13 3.75 17.96 -13.09
C PRO A 13 3.67 17.74 -11.56
N ARG A 14 3.36 18.80 -10.80
CA ARG A 14 3.09 18.72 -9.35
C ARG A 14 1.88 17.85 -9.00
N THR A 15 0.74 18.01 -9.68
CA THR A 15 -0.48 17.22 -9.38
C THR A 15 -0.24 15.75 -9.69
N ARG A 16 0.50 15.45 -10.74
CA ARG A 16 0.84 14.07 -11.11
C ARG A 16 1.70 13.37 -10.07
N ILE A 17 2.71 14.06 -9.55
CA ILE A 17 3.54 13.56 -8.45
C ILE A 17 2.67 13.35 -7.21
N LEU A 18 1.78 14.29 -6.92
CA LEU A 18 0.88 14.22 -5.77
C LEU A 18 -0.09 13.03 -5.88
N THR A 19 -0.68 12.79 -7.05
CA THR A 19 -1.54 11.62 -7.29
C THR A 19 -0.76 10.30 -7.16
N ALA A 20 0.47 10.23 -7.67
CA ALA A 20 1.31 9.05 -7.52
C ALA A 20 1.67 8.78 -6.06
N LEU A 21 2.01 9.83 -5.30
CA LEU A 21 2.26 9.77 -3.86
C LEU A 21 1.02 9.32 -3.08
N VAL A 22 -0.15 9.84 -3.42
CA VAL A 22 -1.41 9.44 -2.80
C VAL A 22 -1.72 7.97 -3.09
N LEU A 23 -1.54 7.50 -4.32
CA LEU A 23 -1.74 6.09 -4.67
C LEU A 23 -0.77 5.17 -3.93
N ALA A 24 0.50 5.54 -3.85
CA ALA A 24 1.49 4.80 -3.09
C ALA A 24 1.15 4.75 -1.59
N GLY A 25 0.79 5.90 -1.01
CA GLY A 25 0.37 6.00 0.39
C GLY A 25 -0.90 5.20 0.68
N ALA A 26 -1.87 5.23 -0.24
CA ALA A 26 -3.09 4.43 -0.14
C ALA A 26 -2.78 2.92 -0.16
N ALA A 27 -1.87 2.46 -1.03
CA ALA A 27 -1.46 1.07 -1.06
C ALA A 27 -0.78 0.64 0.25
N VAL A 28 0.12 1.45 0.80
CA VAL A 28 0.77 1.20 2.10
C VAL A 28 -0.27 1.15 3.22
N ALA A 29 -1.22 2.09 3.23
CA ALA A 29 -2.31 2.11 4.20
C ALA A 29 -3.18 0.85 4.10
N VAL A 30 -3.52 0.39 2.90
CA VAL A 30 -4.27 -0.86 2.71
C VAL A 30 -3.47 -2.06 3.21
N LEU A 31 -2.18 -2.16 2.92
CA LEU A 31 -1.35 -3.23 3.48
C LEU A 31 -1.37 -3.19 5.02
N TRP A 32 -1.20 -2.01 5.61
CA TRP A 32 -1.10 -1.85 7.06
C TRP A 32 -2.42 -2.08 7.80
N TYR A 33 -3.54 -1.56 7.29
CA TYR A 33 -4.84 -1.60 7.97
C TYR A 33 -5.75 -2.73 7.52
N VAL A 34 -5.44 -3.42 6.41
CA VAL A 34 -6.27 -4.52 5.89
C VAL A 34 -5.48 -5.81 5.84
N VAL A 35 -4.28 -5.82 5.24
CA VAL A 35 -3.52 -7.06 5.06
C VAL A 35 -2.96 -7.56 6.39
N PHE A 36 -2.37 -6.70 7.21
CA PHE A 36 -1.89 -7.08 8.55
C PHE A 36 -2.99 -7.66 9.46
N PRO A 37 -4.16 -7.02 9.64
CA PRO A 37 -5.22 -7.60 10.46
C PRO A 37 -5.84 -8.87 9.84
N LEU A 38 -5.79 -9.05 8.51
CA LEU A 38 -6.14 -10.33 7.89
C LEU A 38 -5.07 -11.41 8.11
N LEU A 39 -3.83 -11.03 8.41
CA LEU A 39 -2.74 -11.94 8.76
C LEU A 39 -2.68 -12.29 10.24
N GLU A 40 -3.19 -11.45 11.15
CA GLU A 40 -3.37 -11.78 12.58
C GLU A 40 -3.95 -13.19 12.83
N PRO A 41 -5.02 -13.64 12.14
CA PRO A 41 -5.55 -14.99 12.33
C PRO A 41 -4.71 -16.11 11.71
N VAL A 42 -3.78 -15.80 10.80
CA VAL A 42 -2.93 -16.80 10.10
C VAL A 42 -1.56 -16.91 10.76
N VAL A 43 -1.06 -15.83 11.34
CA VAL A 43 0.17 -15.81 12.12
C VAL A 43 -0.18 -16.15 13.56
N THR A 44 -0.28 -17.43 13.87
CA THR A 44 -0.35 -17.94 15.24
C THR A 44 0.96 -17.61 15.97
N LEU A 45 1.06 -16.39 16.52
CA LEU A 45 2.17 -15.97 17.41
C LEU A 45 2.00 -16.53 18.83
N ASP A 46 0.85 -17.14 19.13
CA ASP A 46 0.45 -17.60 20.46
C ASP A 46 0.83 -19.05 20.79
N GLU A 47 1.59 -19.76 19.95
CA GLU A 47 2.22 -21.01 20.39
C GLU A 47 3.39 -20.69 21.34
N VAL A 48 3.01 -20.34 22.56
CA VAL A 48 3.90 -20.28 23.71
C VAL A 48 4.41 -21.71 23.95
N THR A 49 5.56 -22.03 23.36
CA THR A 49 6.36 -23.24 23.65
C THR A 49 6.98 -23.14 25.05
N VAL A 50 6.20 -22.79 26.08
CA VAL A 50 6.57 -23.02 27.47
C VAL A 50 5.96 -24.36 27.84
N ALA A 51 6.72 -25.42 27.55
CA ALA A 51 6.48 -26.72 28.11
C ALA A 51 6.49 -26.58 29.65
N LYS A 52 5.35 -26.86 30.26
CA LYS A 52 5.25 -27.10 31.69
C LYS A 52 5.77 -28.49 32.01
#